data_AF-A0A538INP0-F1
#
_entry.id   AF-A0A538INP0-F1
#
_cell.length_a   1.000
_cell.length_b   1.000
_cell.length_c   1.000
_cell.angle_alpha   90.00
_cell.angle_beta   90.00
_cell.angle_gamma   90.00
#
_symmetry.space_group_name_H-M   'P 1'
#
loop_
_entity.id
_entity.type
_entity.pdbx_description
1 polymer ?
#
loop_
_entity_poly.entity_id
_entity_poly.type
_entity_poly.pdbx_seq_one_letter_code
_entity_poly.pdbx_strand_id
1 'polypeptide(L)'
;MRRVPSMMLALVLLLLTASAAGASPYVIRGRGYGHGVGMSQWGAYGFARHGRAYDWILRHYYRGTTLGTAADRAVRVLLQSGQPSISFAGATSAGAVKLRAAGGSR
;
A
#
# COMPACT_ATOMS: atom_id res chain seq x y z
N MET A 1 -17.28 23.05 63.01
CA MET A 1 -17.37 22.88 61.54
C MET A 1 -15.95 22.79 60.98
N ARG A 2 -15.47 21.61 60.54
CA ARG A 2 -14.25 21.39 59.70
C ARG A 2 -13.91 19.88 59.68
N ARG A 3 -14.60 19.08 58.87
CA ARG A 3 -14.25 17.67 58.58
C ARG A 3 -13.34 17.52 57.34
N VAL A 4 -12.58 18.56 57.01
CA VAL A 4 -11.80 18.68 55.78
C VAL A 4 -10.52 17.80 55.73
N PRO A 5 -9.78 17.50 56.82
CA PRO A 5 -8.48 16.83 56.70
C PRO A 5 -8.58 15.35 56.31
N SER A 6 -9.63 14.64 56.72
CA SER A 6 -9.83 13.22 56.36
C SER A 6 -10.23 13.03 54.90
N MET A 7 -10.93 14.00 54.30
CA MET A 7 -11.33 13.93 52.89
C MET A 7 -10.14 14.20 51.96
N MET A 8 -9.23 15.09 52.35
CA MET A 8 -7.98 15.35 51.64
C MET A 8 -7.02 14.16 51.72
N LEU A 9 -6.91 13.50 52.89
CA LEU A 9 -6.08 12.30 53.03
C LEU A 9 -6.63 11.13 52.21
N ALA A 10 -7.96 10.94 52.21
CA ALA A 10 -8.61 9.91 51.39
C ALA A 10 -8.46 10.18 49.89
N LEU A 11 -8.54 11.44 49.46
CA LEU A 11 -8.32 11.83 48.07
C LEU A 11 -6.87 11.63 47.65
N VAL A 12 -5.90 12.02 48.49
CA VAL A 12 -4.46 11.79 48.23
C VAL A 12 -4.15 10.29 48.16
N LEU A 13 -4.73 9.47 49.04
CA LEU A 13 -4.57 8.02 49.01
C LEU A 13 -5.23 7.37 47.77
N LEU A 14 -6.36 7.91 47.32
CA LEU A 14 -7.04 7.48 46.10
C LEU A 14 -6.26 7.86 44.83
N LEU A 15 -5.64 9.04 44.80
CA LEU A 15 -4.76 9.45 43.71
C LEU A 15 -3.43 8.68 43.68
N LEU A 16 -2.91 8.24 44.84
CA LEU A 16 -1.67 7.45 44.92
C LEU A 16 -1.82 6.00 44.43
N THR A 17 -3.05 5.48 44.36
CA THR A 17 -3.34 4.08 44.00
C THR A 17 -3.91 3.91 42.59
N ALA A 18 -4.15 5.02 41.87
CA ALA A 18 -4.56 5.00 40.47
C ALA A 18 -3.39 4.65 39.53
N SER A 19 -2.88 3.42 39.63
CA SER A 19 -1.99 2.88 38.62
C SER A 19 -2.85 2.46 37.42
N ALA A 20 -2.70 3.16 36.29
CA ALA A 20 -3.31 2.70 35.05
C ALA A 20 -2.67 1.36 34.67
N ALA A 21 -3.46 0.28 34.70
CA ALA A 21 -3.02 -1.00 34.15
C ALA A 21 -2.72 -0.79 32.66
N GLY A 22 -1.43 -0.66 32.32
CA GLY A 22 -1.00 -0.47 30.94
C GLY A 22 -1.43 -1.68 30.10
N ALA A 23 -2.12 -1.43 28.99
CA ALA A 23 -2.49 -2.47 28.06
C ALA A 23 -1.24 -3.25 27.63
N SER A 24 -1.23 -4.57 27.85
CA SER A 24 -0.14 -5.41 27.35
C SER A 24 -0.20 -5.47 25.83
N PRO A 25 0.90 -5.19 25.11
CA PRO A 25 0.90 -5.25 23.65
C PRO A 25 0.63 -6.69 23.21
N TYR A 26 -0.43 -6.88 22.44
CA TYR A 26 -0.69 -8.15 21.77
C TYR A 26 0.07 -8.17 20.43
N VAL A 27 1.13 -8.97 20.36
CA VAL A 27 2.01 -9.03 19.18
C VAL A 27 1.61 -10.20 18.29
N ILE A 28 1.12 -9.90 17.10
CA ILE A 28 0.89 -10.89 16.04
C ILE A 28 2.11 -10.92 15.12
N ARG A 29 2.74 -12.09 14.99
CA ARG A 29 3.86 -12.32 14.06
C ARG A 29 3.33 -12.92 12.76
N GLY A 30 3.37 -12.14 11.69
CA GLY A 30 3.00 -12.57 10.34
C GLY A 30 4.15 -12.49 9.35
N ARG A 31 3.94 -13.02 8.14
CA ARG A 31 4.88 -12.91 7.02
C ARG A 31 4.12 -12.67 5.71
N GLY A 32 4.79 -12.01 4.76
CA GLY A 32 4.20 -11.66 3.48
C GLY A 32 3.38 -10.36 3.52
N TYR A 33 3.14 -9.79 2.35
CA TYR A 33 2.33 -8.58 2.16
C TYR A 33 1.46 -8.75 0.91
N GLY A 34 0.14 -8.82 1.11
CA GLY A 34 -0.84 -9.06 0.05
C GLY A 34 -1.64 -10.35 0.26
N HIS A 35 -2.56 -10.63 -0.67
CA HIS A 35 -3.50 -11.75 -0.60
C HIS A 35 -2.88 -13.12 -0.94
N GLY A 36 -1.60 -13.17 -1.33
CA GLY A 36 -0.85 -14.42 -1.52
C GLY A 36 -1.23 -15.27 -2.73
N VAL A 37 -1.96 -14.72 -3.71
CA VAL A 37 -2.36 -15.45 -4.93
C VAL A 37 -1.70 -14.83 -6.16
N GLY A 38 -1.27 -15.67 -7.11
CA GLY A 38 -0.62 -15.24 -8.34
C GLY A 38 0.86 -14.91 -8.14
N MET A 39 1.30 -13.79 -8.70
CA MET A 39 2.71 -13.39 -8.70
C MET A 39 3.12 -12.59 -7.45
N SER A 40 4.14 -13.07 -6.75
CA SER A 40 4.86 -12.25 -5.76
C SER A 40 5.76 -11.24 -6.49
N GLN A 41 5.50 -9.95 -6.30
CA GLN A 41 6.28 -8.87 -6.91
C GLN A 41 7.76 -8.94 -6.49
N TRP A 42 8.01 -9.12 -5.18
CA TRP A 42 9.36 -9.27 -4.65
C TRP A 42 10.06 -10.54 -5.14
N GLY A 43 9.31 -11.63 -5.28
CA GLY A 43 9.85 -12.87 -5.84
C GLY A 43 10.19 -12.73 -7.33
N ALA A 44 9.34 -12.08 -8.12
CA ALA A 44 9.61 -11.78 -9.53
C ALA A 44 10.85 -10.88 -9.69
N TYR A 45 10.98 -9.83 -8.87
CA TYR A 45 12.17 -9.00 -8.80
C TYR A 45 13.42 -9.81 -8.45
N GLY A 46 13.32 -10.70 -7.46
CA GLY A 46 14.39 -11.64 -7.10
C GLY A 46 14.82 -12.53 -8.27
N PHE A 47 13.87 -13.15 -8.96
CA PHE A 47 14.17 -13.98 -10.14
C PHE A 47 14.82 -13.18 -11.27
N ALA A 48 14.35 -11.97 -11.53
CA ALA A 48 14.94 -11.08 -12.55
C ALA A 48 16.39 -10.73 -12.20
N ARG A 49 16.69 -10.45 -10.93
CA ARG A 49 18.08 -10.23 -10.46
C ARG A 49 18.98 -11.46 -10.62
N HIS A 50 18.40 -12.65 -10.67
CA HIS A 50 19.12 -13.91 -10.94
C HIS A 50 19.03 -14.32 -12.42
N GLY A 51 18.72 -13.38 -13.33
CA GLY A 51 18.79 -13.59 -14.77
C GLY A 51 17.60 -14.33 -15.38
N ARG A 52 16.49 -14.53 -14.65
CA ARG A 52 15.28 -15.09 -15.25
C ARG A 52 14.54 -14.02 -16.07
N ALA A 53 14.20 -14.38 -17.31
CA ALA A 53 13.39 -13.56 -18.18
C ALA A 53 11.90 -13.57 -17.77
N TYR A 54 11.15 -12.57 -18.22
CA TYR A 54 9.75 -12.35 -17.84
C TYR A 54 8.85 -13.54 -18.15
N ASP A 55 9.08 -14.21 -19.26
CA ASP A 55 8.30 -15.36 -19.72
C ASP A 55 8.47 -16.57 -18.79
N TRP A 56 9.69 -16.80 -18.31
CA TRP A 56 9.97 -17.83 -17.30
C TRP A 56 9.30 -17.48 -15.98
N ILE A 57 9.40 -16.22 -15.54
CA ILE A 57 8.80 -15.75 -14.27
C ILE A 57 7.29 -15.92 -14.31
N LEU A 58 6.64 -15.54 -15.41
CA LEU A 58 5.20 -15.69 -15.58
C LEU A 58 4.79 -17.16 -15.55
N ARG A 59 5.50 -18.05 -16.24
CA ARG A 59 5.22 -19.50 -16.20
C ARG A 59 5.41 -20.11 -14.82
N HIS A 60 6.33 -19.58 -14.00
CA HIS A 60 6.52 -20.02 -12.63
C HIS A 60 5.29 -19.73 -11.75
N TYR A 61 4.72 -18.52 -11.85
CA TYR A 61 3.57 -18.11 -11.03
C TYR A 61 2.22 -18.53 -11.60
N TYR A 62 2.09 -18.61 -12.93
CA TYR A 62 0.83 -18.89 -13.62
C TYR A 62 0.95 -20.17 -14.45
N ARG A 63 0.92 -21.32 -13.75
CA ARG A 63 1.03 -22.63 -14.36
C ARG A 63 -0.14 -22.90 -15.33
N GLY A 64 0.15 -23.52 -16.46
CA GLY A 64 -0.85 -23.84 -17.48
C GLY A 64 -1.30 -22.65 -18.33
N THR A 65 -0.63 -21.49 -18.22
CA THR A 65 -0.89 -20.33 -19.08
C THR A 65 0.11 -20.25 -20.24
N THR A 66 -0.29 -19.55 -21.29
CA THR A 66 0.55 -19.24 -22.46
C THR A 66 0.60 -17.74 -22.67
N LEU A 67 1.75 -17.25 -23.13
CA LEU A 67 1.85 -15.86 -23.59
C LEU A 67 1.17 -15.74 -24.95
N GLY A 68 0.47 -14.63 -25.14
CA GLY A 68 -0.18 -14.30 -26.40
C GLY A 68 -0.20 -12.79 -26.60
N THR A 69 -0.51 -12.38 -27.82
CA THR A 69 -0.75 -10.98 -28.15
C THR A 69 -2.23 -10.68 -27.96
N ALA A 70 -2.53 -9.52 -27.37
CA ALA A 70 -3.88 -8.98 -27.37
C ALA A 70 -4.04 -8.09 -28.60
N ALA A 71 -5.22 -8.10 -29.22
CA ALA A 71 -5.55 -7.12 -30.25
C ALA A 71 -5.52 -5.71 -29.64
N ASP A 72 -5.11 -4.73 -30.44
CA ASP A 72 -5.17 -3.33 -30.06
C ASP A 72 -6.62 -2.93 -29.78
N ARG A 73 -6.96 -2.88 -28.49
CA ARG A 73 -8.27 -2.47 -28.02
C ARG A 73 -8.11 -1.21 -27.19
N ALA A 74 -8.98 -0.24 -27.42
CA ALA A 74 -9.06 0.91 -26.55
C ALA A 74 -9.48 0.46 -25.14
N VAL A 75 -8.53 0.44 -24.21
CA VAL A 75 -8.78 0.16 -22.80
C VAL A 75 -8.94 1.49 -22.07
N ARG A 76 -10.11 1.68 -21.45
CA ARG A 76 -10.34 2.82 -20.55
C ARG A 76 -9.90 2.41 -19.16
N VAL A 77 -8.92 3.13 -18.62
CA VAL A 77 -8.39 2.92 -17.27
C VAL A 77 -8.61 4.19 -16.47
N LEU A 78 -9.19 4.06 -15.28
CA LEU A 78 -9.24 5.15 -14.33
C LEU A 78 -7.83 5.33 -13.74
N LEU A 79 -7.20 6.47 -13.99
CA LEU A 79 -5.85 6.75 -13.50
C LEU A 79 -5.86 7.04 -11.99
N GLN A 80 -6.72 7.96 -11.55
CA GLN A 80 -6.93 8.27 -10.13
C GLN A 80 -8.31 8.88 -9.91
N SER A 81 -8.94 8.57 -8.77
CA SER A 81 -10.23 9.14 -8.37
C SER A 81 -10.06 10.23 -7.32
N GLY A 82 -10.93 11.23 -7.34
CA GLY A 82 -11.02 12.26 -6.30
C GLY A 82 -9.81 13.19 -6.21
N GLN A 83 -8.94 13.23 -7.22
CA GLN A 83 -7.83 14.17 -7.28
C GLN A 83 -8.16 15.36 -8.20
N PRO A 84 -7.81 16.60 -7.80
CA PRO A 84 -8.03 17.78 -8.63
C PRO A 84 -7.13 17.82 -9.88
N SER A 85 -6.00 17.10 -9.86
CA SER A 85 -5.07 17.01 -10.99
C SER A 85 -4.26 15.70 -10.94
N ILE A 86 -3.76 15.27 -12.10
CA ILE A 86 -2.90 14.08 -12.26
C ILE A 86 -1.73 14.38 -13.21
N SER A 87 -0.59 13.71 -12.98
CA SER A 87 0.58 13.77 -13.86
C SER A 87 0.74 12.45 -14.61
N PHE A 88 0.95 12.51 -15.93
CA PHE A 88 1.20 11.34 -16.77
C PHE A 88 2.20 11.70 -17.88
N ALA A 89 2.78 10.68 -18.51
CA ALA A 89 3.68 10.84 -19.65
C ALA A 89 3.17 10.03 -20.84
N GLY A 90 3.54 10.44 -22.05
CA GLY A 90 3.24 9.70 -23.29
C GLY A 90 1.81 9.81 -23.81
N ALA A 91 0.97 10.66 -23.21
CA ALA A 91 -0.38 10.88 -23.74
C ALA A 91 -0.34 11.72 -25.03
N THR A 92 -1.15 11.32 -26.01
CA THR A 92 -1.31 12.03 -27.28
C THR A 92 -2.49 13.00 -27.28
N SER A 93 -3.42 12.85 -26.33
CA SER A 93 -4.60 13.71 -26.17
C SER A 93 -5.13 13.71 -24.73
N ALA A 94 -5.84 14.79 -24.36
CA ALA A 94 -6.63 14.91 -23.14
C ALA A 94 -8.05 15.35 -23.52
N GLY A 95 -9.02 14.43 -23.46
CA GLY A 95 -10.35 14.66 -24.02
C GLY A 95 -10.28 14.92 -25.52
N ALA A 96 -10.85 16.04 -25.98
CA ALA A 96 -10.78 16.46 -27.38
C ALA A 96 -9.48 17.20 -27.75
N VAL A 97 -8.61 17.49 -26.77
CA VAL A 97 -7.41 18.31 -26.99
C VAL A 97 -6.23 17.42 -27.34
N LYS A 98 -5.61 17.63 -28.51
CA LYS A 98 -4.35 16.96 -28.88
C LYS A 98 -3.19 17.59 -28.10
N LEU A 99 -2.45 16.78 -27.35
CA LEU A 99 -1.31 17.24 -26.56
C LEU A 99 -0.07 17.31 -27.46
N ARG A 100 0.65 18.43 -27.42
CA ARG A 100 1.96 18.55 -28.09
C ARG A 100 3.03 18.03 -27.15
N ALA A 101 4.03 17.32 -27.69
CA ALA A 101 5.21 16.99 -26.91
C ALA A 101 5.84 18.29 -26.40
N ALA A 102 5.94 18.45 -25.08
CA ALA A 102 6.80 19.47 -24.52
C ALA A 102 8.23 19.13 -24.97
N GLY A 103 8.84 19.97 -25.79
CA GLY A 103 10.22 19.77 -26.23
C GLY A 103 11.13 19.68 -25.01
N GLY A 104 11.61 18.48 -24.71
CA GLY A 104 12.54 18.20 -23.62
C GLY A 104 13.73 17.43 -24.17
N SER A 105 14.88 18.09 -24.21
CA SER A 105 16.19 17.48 -24.47
C SER A 105 16.47 16.39 -23.44
N ARG A 106 17.06 15.30 -23.93
CA ARG A 106 17.60 14.20 -23.13
C ARG A 106 18.64 14.67 -22.13
#